data_AF-A0A843JK25-F1
#
_entry.id   AF-A0A843JK25-F1
#
_cell.length_a   1.000
_cell.length_b   1.000
_cell.length_c   1.000
_cell.angle_alpha   90.00
_cell.angle_beta   90.00
_cell.angle_gamma   90.00
#
_symmetry.space_group_name_H-M   'P 1'
#
loop_
_entity.id
_entity.type
_entity.pdbx_description
1 polymer ?
#
loop_
_entity_poly.entity_id
_entity_poly.type
_entity_poly.pdbx_seq_one_letter_code
_entity_poly.pdbx_strand_id
1 'polypeptide(L)'
;VQKQMPQVQLTDDEKAFLKAVLAGMQSSKWDADEIGQVISEAGKASPIGAKGGFRTMYMILIAKERGPRLGNFLASMDRDFVLGRIGEAAQ
;
A
#
# COMPACT_ATOMS: atom_id res chain seq x y z
N VAL A 1 8.59 1.27 -11.50
CA VAL A 1 7.13 1.29 -11.25
C VAL A 1 6.41 1.76 -12.50
N GLN A 2 5.18 1.31 -12.74
CA GLN A 2 4.40 1.69 -13.92
C GLN A 2 3.97 3.17 -13.83
N LYS A 3 4.02 3.93 -14.94
CA LYS A 3 3.65 5.36 -14.94
C LYS A 3 2.17 5.58 -14.66
N GLN A 4 1.31 4.67 -15.10
CA GLN A 4 -0.14 4.69 -14.87
C GLN A 4 -0.53 3.65 -13.82
N MET A 5 -1.67 3.85 -13.13
CA MET A 5 -2.23 2.85 -12.23
C MET A 5 -2.64 1.59 -13.01
N PRO A 6 -2.24 0.39 -12.57
CA PRO A 6 -2.73 -0.84 -13.18
C PRO A 6 -4.25 -0.95 -13.02
N GLN A 7 -4.93 -1.49 -14.03
CA GLN A 7 -6.35 -1.84 -13.89
C GLN A 7 -6.49 -3.01 -12.92
N VAL A 8 -6.84 -2.70 -11.67
CA VAL A 8 -7.08 -3.69 -10.62
C VAL A 8 -8.50 -3.51 -10.08
N GLN A 9 -9.19 -4.63 -9.90
CA GLN A 9 -10.47 -4.64 -9.19
C GLN A 9 -10.17 -4.82 -7.70
N LEU A 10 -10.57 -3.82 -6.91
CA LEU A 10 -10.41 -3.83 -5.46
C LEU A 10 -11.76 -3.99 -4.79
N THR A 11 -11.81 -4.80 -3.75
CA THR A 11 -13.01 -4.92 -2.89
C THR A 11 -13.15 -3.69 -1.99
N ASP A 12 -14.32 -3.52 -1.38
CA ASP A 12 -14.55 -2.43 -0.42
C ASP A 12 -13.62 -2.54 0.80
N ASP A 13 -13.31 -3.75 1.25
CA ASP A 13 -12.35 -3.98 2.33
C ASP A 13 -10.93 -3.57 1.93
N GLU A 14 -10.52 -3.85 0.70
CA GLU A 14 -9.21 -3.43 0.18
C GLU A 14 -9.13 -1.91 0.08
N LYS A 15 -10.18 -1.25 -0.40
CA LYS A 15 -10.23 0.23 -0.44
C LYS A 15 -10.21 0.84 0.96
N ALA A 16 -10.94 0.27 1.91
CA ALA A 16 -10.93 0.72 3.31
C ALA A 16 -9.53 0.56 3.94
N PHE A 17 -8.85 -0.56 3.66
CA PHE A 17 -7.46 -0.77 4.04
C PHE A 17 -6.53 0.31 3.46
N LEU A 18 -6.65 0.64 2.17
CA LEU A 18 -5.82 1.68 1.55
C LEU A 18 -6.02 3.06 2.18
N LYS A 19 -7.25 3.41 2.56
CA LYS A 19 -7.55 4.64 3.32
C LYS A 19 -6.86 4.65 4.69
N ALA A 20 -6.85 3.51 5.39
CA ALA A 20 -6.16 3.39 6.67
C ALA A 20 -4.63 3.51 6.51
N VAL A 21 -4.06 2.91 5.46
CA VAL A 21 -2.63 3.07 5.13
C VAL A 21 -2.29 4.54 4.87
N LEU A 22 -3.09 5.26 4.07
CA LEU A 22 -2.88 6.69 3.83
C LEU A 22 -2.83 7.50 5.12
N ALA A 23 -3.79 7.27 6.01
CA ALA A 23 -3.84 7.97 7.30
C ALA A 23 -2.58 7.68 8.14
N GLY A 24 -2.15 6.42 8.22
CA GLY A 24 -0.93 6.05 8.95
C GLY A 24 0.34 6.68 8.37
N MET A 25 0.46 6.69 7.04
CA MET A 25 1.63 7.23 6.34
C MET A 25 1.76 8.76 6.41
N GLN A 26 0.68 9.48 6.76
CA GLN A 26 0.75 10.92 6.99
C GLN A 26 1.53 11.25 8.27
N SER A 27 1.40 10.42 9.31
CA SER A 27 2.06 10.60 10.61
C SER A 27 3.38 9.85 10.78
N SER A 28 3.68 8.88 9.90
CA SER A 28 4.90 8.06 9.99
C SER A 28 6.08 8.67 9.24
N LYS A 29 7.29 8.29 9.65
CA LYS A 29 8.51 8.59 8.88
C LYS A 29 8.52 7.80 7.59
N TRP A 30 9.11 8.38 6.55
CA TRP A 30 9.24 7.71 5.25
C TRP A 30 10.48 6.83 5.20
N ASP A 31 10.45 5.73 5.94
CA ASP A 31 11.50 4.71 5.95
C ASP A 31 10.90 3.30 5.87
N ALA A 32 11.75 2.32 5.57
CA ALA A 32 11.29 0.98 5.25
C ALA A 32 10.58 0.27 6.41
N ASP A 33 11.00 0.53 7.65
CA ASP A 33 10.48 -0.15 8.83
C ASP A 33 9.10 0.43 9.18
N GLU A 34 8.98 1.76 9.25
CA GLU A 34 7.73 2.46 9.52
C GLU A 34 6.68 2.18 8.43
N ILE A 35 7.07 2.23 7.15
CA ILE A 35 6.18 1.90 6.03
C ILE A 35 5.68 0.45 6.16
N GLY A 36 6.59 -0.49 6.43
CA GLY A 36 6.25 -1.90 6.57
C GLY A 36 5.32 -2.14 7.76
N GLN A 37 5.55 -1.43 8.87
CA GLN A 37 4.73 -1.51 10.06
C GLN A 37 3.32 -0.98 9.82
N VAL A 38 3.16 0.22 9.24
CA VAL A 38 1.84 0.80 8.93
C VAL A 38 1.02 -0.15 8.05
N ILE A 39 1.62 -0.71 7.00
CA ILE A 39 0.94 -1.66 6.10
C ILE A 39 0.53 -2.94 6.83
N SER A 40 1.44 -3.47 7.66
CA SER A 40 1.19 -4.69 8.44
C SER A 40 0.07 -4.49 9.46
N GLU A 41 0.10 -3.39 10.20
CA GLU A 41 -0.89 -3.06 11.23
C GLU A 41 -2.26 -2.76 10.63
N ALA A 42 -2.32 -1.92 9.58
CA ALA A 42 -3.57 -1.65 8.86
C ALA A 42 -4.16 -2.95 8.27
N GLY A 43 -3.30 -3.82 7.73
CA GLY A 43 -3.71 -5.12 7.22
C GLY A 43 -4.27 -6.02 8.31
N LYS A 44 -3.59 -6.16 9.46
CA LYS A 44 -4.07 -6.95 10.62
C LYS A 44 -5.39 -6.44 11.19
N ALA A 45 -5.61 -5.12 11.17
CA ALA A 45 -6.83 -4.49 11.65
C ALA A 45 -8.00 -4.59 10.65
N SER A 46 -7.75 -5.07 9.43
CA SER A 46 -8.74 -5.17 8.36
C SER A 46 -9.14 -6.64 8.08
N PRO A 47 -10.30 -6.88 7.45
CA PRO A 47 -10.75 -8.22 7.07
C PRO A 47 -9.79 -8.95 6.10
N ILE A 48 -8.97 -8.23 5.33
CA ILE A 48 -8.03 -8.83 4.37
C ILE A 48 -6.76 -9.38 5.04
N GLY A 49 -6.50 -9.04 6.30
CA GLY A 49 -5.32 -9.45 7.05
C GLY A 49 -3.99 -8.88 6.52
N ALA A 50 -2.90 -9.07 7.27
CA ALA A 50 -1.58 -8.56 6.89
C ALA A 50 -1.16 -9.01 5.48
N LYS A 51 -1.31 -10.30 5.18
CA LYS A 51 -0.95 -10.88 3.89
C LYS A 51 -1.77 -10.28 2.74
N GLY A 52 -3.07 -10.06 2.96
CA GLY A 52 -3.94 -9.36 2.01
C GLY A 52 -3.46 -7.93 1.78
N GLY A 53 -3.19 -7.18 2.84
CA GLY A 53 -2.68 -5.81 2.75
C GLY A 53 -1.40 -5.69 1.92
N PHE A 54 -0.41 -6.57 2.16
CA PHE A 54 0.80 -6.60 1.32
C PHE A 54 0.50 -6.94 -0.14
N ARG A 55 -0.40 -7.90 -0.41
CA ARG A 55 -0.82 -8.26 -1.77
C ARG A 55 -1.49 -7.08 -2.48
N THR A 56 -2.43 -6.41 -1.82
CA THR A 56 -3.14 -5.23 -2.34
C THR A 56 -2.15 -4.13 -2.73
N MET A 57 -1.16 -3.86 -1.88
CA MET A 57 -0.10 -2.89 -2.19
C MET A 57 0.72 -3.25 -3.43
N TYR A 58 1.14 -4.51 -3.60
CA TYR A 58 1.85 -4.91 -4.81
C TYR A 58 0.97 -4.80 -6.07
N MET A 59 -0.33 -5.10 -5.95
CA MET A 59 -1.25 -5.03 -7.08
C MET A 59 -1.37 -3.58 -7.61
N ILE A 60 -1.56 -2.60 -6.72
CA ILE A 60 -1.74 -1.19 -7.13
C ILE A 60 -0.45 -0.53 -7.63
N LEU A 61 0.73 -1.03 -7.22
CA LEU A 61 2.02 -0.43 -7.58
C LEU A 61 2.68 -1.08 -8.80
N ILE A 62 2.60 -2.40 -8.90
CA ILE A 62 3.36 -3.17 -9.90
C ILE A 62 2.53 -4.25 -10.61
N ALA A 63 1.23 -4.35 -10.35
CA ALA A 63 0.34 -5.38 -10.94
C ALA A 63 0.83 -6.82 -10.69
N LYS A 64 1.36 -7.08 -9.48
CA LYS A 64 1.80 -8.41 -9.06
C LYS A 64 1.24 -8.71 -7.68
N GLU A 65 1.09 -9.99 -7.36
CA GLU A 65 0.59 -10.40 -6.03
C GLU A 65 1.69 -10.43 -4.96
N ARG A 66 2.96 -10.44 -5.39
CA ARG A 66 4.15 -10.58 -4.52
C ARG A 66 5.37 -9.92 -5.16
N GLY A 67 6.33 -9.56 -4.32
CA GLY A 67 7.54 -8.86 -4.73
C GLY A 67 8.64 -8.84 -3.66
N PRO A 68 9.69 -8.03 -3.87
CA PRO A 68 10.75 -7.81 -2.87
C PRO A 68 10.17 -7.13 -1.62
N ARG A 69 10.88 -7.17 -0.48
CA ARG A 69 10.43 -6.55 0.79
C ARG A 69 9.78 -5.17 0.56
N LEU A 70 8.46 -5.10 0.79
CA LEU A 70 7.65 -3.97 0.38
C LEU A 70 8.10 -2.66 1.04
N GLY A 71 8.42 -2.68 2.34
CA GLY A 71 8.93 -1.50 3.05
C GLY A 71 10.13 -0.86 2.34
N ASN A 72 11.19 -1.65 2.08
CA ASN A 72 12.38 -1.21 1.35
C ASN A 72 12.03 -0.71 -0.06
N PHE A 73 11.13 -1.43 -0.75
CA PHE A 73 10.72 -1.06 -2.09
C PHE A 73 10.05 0.32 -2.13
N LEU A 74 9.11 0.60 -1.23
CA LEU A 74 8.43 1.90 -1.15
C LEU A 74 9.35 3.01 -0.64
N ALA A 75 10.21 2.72 0.33
CA ALA A 75 11.18 3.70 0.84
C ALA A 75 12.16 4.19 -0.25
N SER A 76 12.41 3.35 -1.27
CA SER A 76 13.22 3.75 -2.44
C SER A 76 12.46 4.59 -3.48
N MET A 77 11.17 4.82 -3.29
CA MET A 77 10.32 5.61 -4.19
C MET A 77 10.04 6.99 -3.62
N ASP A 78 9.66 7.89 -4.52
CA ASP A 78 9.09 9.17 -4.15
C ASP A 78 7.81 8.99 -3.31
N ARG A 79 7.76 9.67 -2.16
CA ARG A 79 6.65 9.56 -1.20
C ARG A 79 5.33 9.99 -1.80
N ASP A 80 5.32 11.16 -2.44
CA ASP A 80 4.10 11.76 -2.96
C ASP A 80 3.53 10.92 -4.10
N PHE A 81 4.40 10.33 -4.92
CA PHE A 81 4.00 9.35 -5.92
C PHE A 81 3.29 8.14 -5.30
N VAL A 82 3.85 7.55 -4.23
CA VAL A 82 3.24 6.36 -3.59
C VAL A 82 1.91 6.72 -2.93
N LEU A 83 1.85 7.82 -2.18
CA LEU A 83 0.60 8.28 -1.54
C LEU A 83 -0.47 8.63 -2.59
N GLY A 84 -0.09 9.28 -3.69
CA GLY A 84 -0.98 9.55 -4.82
C GLY A 84 -1.56 8.27 -5.41
N ARG A 85 -0.73 7.24 -5.62
CA ARG A 85 -1.17 5.94 -6.14
C ARG A 85 -2.15 5.24 -5.20
N ILE A 86 -1.89 5.28 -3.89
CA ILE A 86 -2.79 4.70 -2.89
C ILE A 86 -4.11 5.47 -2.87
N GLY A 87 -4.06 6.80 -2.96
CA GLY A 87 -5.25 7.67 -3.03
C GLY A 87 -6.13 7.37 -4.23
N GLU A 88 -5.53 7.25 -5.42
CA GLU A 88 -6.24 6.88 -6.66
C GLU A 88 -6.91 5.50 -6.54
N ALA A 89 -6.20 4.52 -5.96
CA ALA A 89 -6.71 3.17 -5.78
C ALA A 89 -7.80 3.05 -4.69
N ALA A 90 -7.83 3.97 -3.72
CA ALA A 90 -8.77 3.95 -2.61
C ALA A 90 -10.16 4.53 -2.95
N GLN A 91 -10.34 5.09 -4.15
CA GLN A 91 -11.59 5.70 -4.62
C GLN A 91 -12.67 4.67 -4.94
#